data_AF-A0A8T1X2L0-F1
#
_entry.id   AF-A0A8T1X2L0-F1
#
_cell.length_a   1.000
_cell.length_b   1.000
_cell.length_c   1.000
_cell.angle_alpha   90.00
_cell.angle_beta   90.00
_cell.angle_gamma   90.00
#
_symmetry.space_group_name_H-M   'P 1'
#
loop_
_entity.id
_entity.type
_entity.pdbx_description
1 polymer ?
#
loop_
_entity_poly.entity_id
_entity_poly.type
_entity_poly.pdbx_seq_one_letter_code
_entity_poly.pdbx_strand_id
1 'polypeptide(L)'
;MTQQQTPSEEESWKASLKRPEKDTRVQTEDVTNVKGNEFEDYFLKRELLMGIFEKGFERPSPIQEEAVPIILAGRNVMARAKNGTGKTAAFIIPCLEKTDTSKKHIQVLILVPTRELALQTSAIVKEIGKHMDVECMVSTGGTSLKDDIMRLYQTVHILVGTPGRVMDLANKGVADLSQCATVIMDEADKLLSPEFQPLLEQLLNHTAKQRQICLFSATFPVTVKAFKDRFVENPYEINLMDELTLKGVSQFYAFVEERQKVHCLNTLFSKLDINQSIIFCNSVNRVELLAKKVTELGYSCFYIHAKMNQQHRNRVFHEFRNGATRHLVCSDLFTRGIDIQTVNVVINFDFPKNSETYLHRIGRSGRYGHLGLAINMITYEDRFNLYRIEQELGTEIRPIPPVIDRNLYCK
;
A
#
# COMPACT_ATOMS: atom_id res chain seq x y z
N MET A 1 -19.24 -31.82 -42.74
CA MET A 1 -18.26 -30.71 -42.78
C MET A 1 -18.38 -29.95 -41.48
N THR A 2 -17.60 -30.36 -40.50
CA THR A 2 -17.56 -29.76 -39.16
C THR A 2 -16.62 -28.57 -39.25
N GLN A 3 -17.15 -27.34 -39.16
CA GLN A 3 -16.32 -26.14 -39.08
C GLN A 3 -15.53 -26.21 -37.76
N GLN A 4 -14.21 -26.41 -37.87
CA GLN A 4 -13.28 -26.12 -36.80
C GLN A 4 -13.33 -24.61 -36.57
N GLN A 5 -13.84 -24.20 -35.41
CA GLN A 5 -13.64 -22.84 -34.90
C GLN A 5 -12.12 -22.66 -34.71
N THR A 6 -11.51 -21.84 -35.55
CA THR A 6 -10.20 -21.23 -35.28
C THR A 6 -10.27 -20.51 -33.93
N PRO A 7 -9.23 -20.60 -33.08
CA PRO A 7 -9.17 -19.79 -31.86
C PRO A 7 -9.30 -18.32 -32.26
N SER A 8 -10.14 -17.55 -31.57
CA SER A 8 -10.23 -16.11 -31.83
C SER A 8 -8.85 -15.48 -31.64
N GLU A 9 -8.52 -14.44 -32.41
CA GLU A 9 -7.25 -13.69 -32.28
C GLU A 9 -7.00 -13.19 -30.83
N GLU A 10 -8.05 -13.12 -30.00
CA GLU A 10 -8.03 -12.77 -28.59
C GLU A 10 -7.25 -13.77 -27.71
N GLU A 11 -7.19 -15.07 -28.06
CA GLU A 11 -6.40 -16.06 -27.30
C GLU A 11 -4.91 -16.09 -27.69
N SER A 12 -4.57 -15.53 -28.86
CA SER A 12 -3.25 -15.64 -29.49
C SER A 12 -2.16 -14.88 -28.73
N TRP A 13 -2.45 -13.67 -28.25
CA TRP A 13 -1.46 -12.86 -27.53
C TRP A 13 -1.20 -13.40 -26.12
N LYS A 14 -2.24 -13.91 -25.44
CA LYS A 14 -2.12 -14.50 -24.09
C LYS A 14 -1.20 -15.72 -24.08
N ALA A 15 -1.24 -16.54 -25.14
CA ALA A 15 -0.38 -17.72 -25.27
C ALA A 15 1.12 -17.39 -25.33
N SER A 16 1.47 -16.17 -25.76
CA SER A 16 2.86 -15.72 -25.86
C SER A 16 3.43 -15.12 -24.56
N LEU A 17 2.59 -14.87 -23.56
CA LEU A 17 2.97 -14.18 -22.33
C LEU A 17 3.23 -15.15 -21.17
N LYS A 18 4.28 -14.87 -20.39
CA LYS A 18 4.63 -15.67 -19.23
C LYS A 18 3.77 -15.26 -18.04
N ARG A 19 2.86 -16.13 -17.63
CA ARG A 19 2.02 -15.93 -16.45
C ARG A 19 2.77 -16.30 -15.17
N PRO A 20 2.61 -15.55 -14.06
CA PRO A 20 3.06 -15.99 -12.74
C PRO A 20 2.27 -17.22 -12.28
N GLU A 21 2.85 -17.99 -11.35
CA GLU A 21 2.13 -19.10 -10.70
C GLU A 21 0.88 -18.57 -9.99
N LYS A 22 -0.22 -19.32 -10.10
CA LYS A 22 -1.49 -18.93 -9.50
C LYS A 22 -1.39 -19.06 -7.97
N ASP A 23 -1.74 -17.99 -7.27
CA ASP A 23 -1.88 -18.03 -5.82
C ASP A 23 -3.12 -18.86 -5.46
N THR A 24 -2.90 -19.96 -4.72
CA THR A 24 -3.94 -20.91 -4.32
C THR A 24 -4.39 -20.73 -2.88
N ARG A 25 -3.82 -19.74 -2.16
CA ARG A 25 -4.18 -19.45 -0.77
C ARG A 25 -5.60 -18.89 -0.68
N VAL A 26 -6.22 -19.07 0.48
CA VAL A 26 -7.56 -18.55 0.77
C VAL A 26 -7.57 -17.02 0.66
N GLN A 27 -8.62 -16.47 0.07
CA GLN A 27 -8.87 -15.04 -0.04
C GLN A 27 -10.24 -14.71 0.57
N THR A 28 -10.35 -13.58 1.25
CA THR A 28 -11.61 -13.09 1.84
C THR A 28 -12.53 -12.46 0.81
N GLU A 29 -13.82 -12.37 1.15
CA GLU A 29 -14.88 -11.85 0.30
C GLU A 29 -14.66 -10.41 -0.18
N ASP A 30 -13.95 -9.57 0.57
CA ASP A 30 -13.62 -8.20 0.15
C ASP A 30 -12.57 -8.14 -0.98
N VAL A 31 -12.06 -9.29 -1.41
CA VAL A 31 -11.23 -9.46 -2.61
C VAL A 31 -11.92 -10.32 -3.68
N THR A 32 -12.72 -11.31 -3.29
CA THR A 32 -13.34 -12.27 -4.23
C THR A 32 -14.77 -11.94 -4.64
N ASN A 33 -15.50 -11.08 -3.92
CA ASN A 33 -16.89 -10.74 -4.21
C ASN A 33 -16.98 -9.73 -5.37
N VAL A 34 -16.65 -10.21 -6.56
CA VAL A 34 -16.64 -9.46 -7.82
C VAL A 34 -18.02 -9.52 -8.49
N LYS A 35 -18.39 -8.45 -9.20
CA LYS A 35 -19.62 -8.38 -10.02
C LYS A 35 -19.55 -9.25 -11.27
N GLY A 36 -18.36 -9.79 -11.57
CA GLY A 36 -18.13 -10.72 -12.66
C GLY A 36 -17.54 -10.07 -13.91
N ASN A 37 -17.06 -8.84 -13.80
CA ASN A 37 -16.40 -8.15 -14.91
C ASN A 37 -15.01 -8.73 -15.16
N GLU A 38 -14.55 -8.61 -16.40
CA GLU A 38 -13.16 -8.84 -16.80
C GLU A 38 -12.47 -7.51 -17.12
N PHE A 39 -11.13 -7.49 -17.12
CA PHE A 39 -10.40 -6.26 -17.49
C PHE A 39 -10.65 -5.85 -18.95
N GLU A 40 -11.00 -6.80 -19.81
CA GLU A 40 -11.32 -6.57 -21.22
C GLU A 40 -12.62 -5.78 -21.40
N ASP A 41 -13.56 -5.87 -20.43
CA ASP A 41 -14.82 -5.12 -20.44
C ASP A 41 -14.63 -3.60 -20.29
N TYR A 42 -13.45 -3.16 -19.86
CA TYR A 42 -13.12 -1.74 -19.70
C TYR A 42 -12.57 -1.08 -20.97
N PHE A 43 -12.49 -1.80 -22.09
CA PHE A 43 -12.00 -1.29 -23.39
C PHE A 43 -10.61 -0.62 -23.31
N LEU A 44 -9.71 -1.22 -22.54
CA LEU A 44 -8.34 -0.72 -22.35
C LEU A 44 -7.48 -0.98 -23.59
N LYS A 45 -6.40 -0.21 -23.74
CA LYS A 45 -5.36 -0.45 -24.75
C LYS A 45 -4.80 -1.88 -24.64
N ARG A 46 -4.48 -2.50 -25.79
CA ARG A 46 -3.99 -3.89 -25.83
C ARG A 46 -2.69 -4.04 -25.04
N GLU A 47 -1.78 -3.08 -25.16
CA GLU A 47 -0.50 -3.05 -24.46
C GLU A 47 -0.69 -3.03 -22.93
N LEU A 48 -1.73 -2.33 -22.47
CA LEU A 48 -2.09 -2.26 -21.06
C LEU A 48 -2.66 -3.61 -20.57
N LEU A 49 -3.58 -4.22 -21.33
CA LEU A 49 -4.12 -5.56 -21.02
C LEU A 49 -3.01 -6.62 -20.94
N MET A 50 -2.00 -6.55 -21.82
CA MET A 50 -0.83 -7.42 -21.77
C MET A 50 -0.07 -7.30 -20.45
N GLY A 51 0.17 -6.08 -19.97
CA GLY A 51 0.85 -5.86 -18.70
C GLY A 51 0.03 -6.28 -17.48
N ILE A 52 -1.29 -6.05 -17.50
CA ILE A 52 -2.23 -6.55 -16.47
C ILE A 52 -2.17 -8.08 -16.40
N PHE A 53 -2.19 -8.75 -17.55
CA PHE A 53 -2.14 -10.21 -17.64
C PHE A 53 -0.80 -10.78 -17.15
N GLU A 54 0.34 -10.23 -17.57
CA GLU A 54 1.67 -10.64 -17.09
C GLU A 54 1.86 -10.38 -15.58
N LYS A 55 1.20 -9.36 -15.04
CA LYS A 55 1.19 -9.11 -13.60
C LYS A 55 0.45 -10.21 -12.81
N GLY A 56 -0.37 -11.02 -13.49
CA GLY A 56 -1.15 -12.10 -12.90
C GLY A 56 -2.54 -11.68 -12.43
N PHE A 57 -3.03 -10.51 -12.86
CA PHE A 57 -4.38 -10.08 -12.54
C PHE A 57 -5.37 -10.71 -13.52
N GLU A 58 -6.15 -11.68 -13.02
CA GLU A 58 -7.15 -12.38 -13.83
C GLU A 58 -8.44 -11.57 -13.92
N ARG A 59 -8.91 -11.09 -12.76
CA ARG A 59 -10.17 -10.35 -12.62
C ARG A 59 -9.95 -9.10 -11.78
N PRO A 60 -10.67 -8.01 -12.06
CA PRO A 60 -10.66 -6.81 -11.25
C PRO A 60 -11.17 -7.14 -9.83
N SER A 61 -10.47 -6.65 -8.80
CA SER A 61 -10.99 -6.70 -7.43
C SER A 61 -12.19 -5.75 -7.27
N PRO A 62 -12.99 -5.86 -6.19
CA PRO A 62 -14.17 -4.99 -6.00
C PRO A 62 -13.84 -3.49 -6.07
N ILE A 63 -12.69 -3.07 -5.54
CA ILE A 63 -12.25 -1.67 -5.65
C ILE A 63 -11.85 -1.28 -7.06
N GLN A 64 -11.35 -2.21 -7.87
CA GLN A 64 -11.02 -1.97 -9.27
C GLN A 64 -12.29 -1.90 -10.12
N GLU A 65 -13.27 -2.77 -9.89
CA GLU A 65 -14.57 -2.74 -10.58
C GLU A 65 -15.33 -1.42 -10.37
N GLU A 66 -15.28 -0.87 -9.15
CA GLU A 66 -15.92 0.42 -8.87
C GLU A 66 -15.10 1.62 -9.35
N ALA A 67 -13.78 1.61 -9.14
CA ALA A 67 -12.96 2.80 -9.37
C ALA A 67 -12.52 2.96 -10.83
N VAL A 68 -12.09 1.90 -11.51
CA VAL A 68 -11.52 1.97 -12.86
C VAL A 68 -12.46 2.68 -13.85
N PRO A 69 -13.72 2.26 -14.04
CA PRO A 69 -14.61 2.89 -15.02
C PRO A 69 -14.91 4.36 -14.68
N ILE A 70 -15.04 4.69 -13.40
CA ILE A 70 -15.32 6.06 -12.95
C ILE A 70 -14.11 6.98 -13.17
N ILE A 71 -12.90 6.48 -12.89
CA ILE A 71 -11.69 7.24 -13.14
C ILE A 71 -11.48 7.40 -14.65
N LEU A 72 -11.73 6.37 -15.48
CA LEU A 72 -11.69 6.48 -16.94
C LEU A 72 -12.66 7.55 -17.46
N ALA A 73 -13.86 7.64 -16.90
CA ALA A 73 -14.85 8.68 -17.24
C ALA A 73 -14.43 10.12 -16.87
N GLY A 74 -13.29 10.33 -16.19
CA GLY A 74 -12.79 11.66 -15.86
C GLY A 74 -13.37 12.27 -14.59
N ARG A 75 -14.13 11.49 -13.81
CA ARG A 75 -14.70 11.96 -12.55
C ARG A 75 -13.68 11.97 -11.44
N ASN A 76 -13.78 12.97 -10.56
CA ASN A 76 -13.08 12.93 -9.27
C ASN A 76 -13.54 11.71 -8.47
N VAL A 77 -12.64 11.07 -7.73
CA VAL A 77 -12.94 9.87 -6.94
C VAL A 77 -12.45 10.06 -5.51
N MET A 78 -13.25 9.60 -4.57
CA MET A 78 -12.84 9.44 -3.18
C MET A 78 -13.14 8.00 -2.77
N ALA A 79 -12.09 7.21 -2.59
CA ALA A 79 -12.18 5.79 -2.33
C ALA A 79 -11.70 5.45 -0.91
N ARG A 80 -12.62 4.90 -0.10
CA ARG A 80 -12.30 4.23 1.15
C ARG A 80 -12.12 2.75 0.89
N ALA A 81 -10.90 2.26 1.05
CA ALA A 81 -10.60 0.85 0.94
C ALA A 81 -9.40 0.44 1.80
N LYS A 82 -9.41 -0.81 2.24
CA LYS A 82 -8.35 -1.41 3.07
C LYS A 82 -7.04 -1.48 2.31
N ASN A 83 -5.94 -1.58 3.05
CA ASN A 83 -4.65 -1.88 2.43
C ASN A 83 -4.65 -3.31 1.89
N GLY A 84 -3.99 -3.53 0.76
CA GLY A 84 -3.89 -4.87 0.16
C GLY A 84 -5.12 -5.36 -0.60
N THR A 85 -6.10 -4.53 -0.94
CA THR A 85 -7.27 -4.92 -1.76
C THR A 85 -7.10 -4.63 -3.27
N GLY A 86 -5.89 -4.23 -3.70
CA GLY A 86 -5.62 -3.85 -5.09
C GLY A 86 -5.86 -2.37 -5.42
N LYS A 87 -5.99 -1.49 -4.42
CA LYS A 87 -6.15 -0.02 -4.57
C LYS A 87 -5.16 0.60 -5.56
N THR A 88 -3.89 0.20 -5.47
CA THR A 88 -2.83 0.78 -6.30
C THR A 88 -3.07 0.53 -7.79
N ALA A 89 -3.49 -0.68 -8.16
CA ALA A 89 -3.86 -0.96 -9.55
C ALA A 89 -5.18 -0.28 -9.96
N ALA A 90 -6.10 -0.06 -9.02
CA ALA A 90 -7.38 0.61 -9.28
C ALA A 90 -7.20 2.05 -9.81
N PHE A 91 -6.14 2.76 -9.41
CA PHE A 91 -5.79 4.06 -9.99
C PHE A 91 -4.69 4.01 -11.05
N ILE A 92 -3.76 3.05 -11.01
CA ILE A 92 -2.68 2.96 -12.01
C ILE A 92 -3.23 2.60 -13.39
N ILE A 93 -4.15 1.63 -13.47
CA ILE A 93 -4.75 1.19 -14.73
C ILE A 93 -5.37 2.36 -15.51
N PRO A 94 -6.31 3.15 -14.92
CA PRO A 94 -6.89 4.27 -15.64
C PRO A 94 -5.89 5.41 -15.88
N CYS A 95 -4.87 5.61 -15.03
CA CYS A 95 -3.81 6.58 -15.29
C CYS A 95 -2.97 6.18 -16.51
N LEU A 96 -2.58 4.91 -16.64
CA LEU A 96 -1.84 4.41 -17.79
C LEU A 96 -2.69 4.51 -19.07
N GLU A 97 -3.96 4.12 -19.01
CA GLU A 97 -4.88 4.21 -20.14
C GLU A 97 -4.98 5.65 -20.67
N LYS A 98 -5.17 6.62 -19.77
CA LYS A 98 -5.30 8.04 -20.13
C LYS A 98 -4.00 8.70 -20.59
N THR A 99 -2.85 8.12 -20.28
CA THR A 99 -1.56 8.70 -20.63
C THR A 99 -1.32 8.61 -22.13
N ASP A 100 -0.98 9.75 -22.72
CA ASP A 100 -0.62 9.92 -24.13
C ASP A 100 0.90 9.99 -24.27
N THR A 101 1.53 8.90 -24.66
CA THR A 101 3.00 8.77 -24.73
C THR A 101 3.63 9.62 -25.84
N SER A 102 2.84 10.19 -26.75
CA SER A 102 3.35 11.12 -27.76
C SER A 102 3.67 12.51 -27.18
N LYS A 103 3.09 12.84 -26.01
CA LYS A 103 3.22 14.15 -25.35
C LYS A 103 4.29 14.10 -24.27
N LYS A 104 5.38 14.80 -24.52
CA LYS A 104 6.59 14.82 -23.67
C LYS A 104 6.48 15.74 -22.44
N HIS A 105 5.39 15.64 -21.70
CA HIS A 105 5.17 16.37 -20.44
C HIS A 105 4.58 15.46 -19.36
N ILE A 106 4.66 15.90 -18.11
CA ILE A 106 4.04 15.20 -16.98
C ILE A 106 2.53 15.33 -17.11
N GLN A 107 1.84 14.20 -17.11
CA GLN A 107 0.37 14.10 -17.28
C GLN A 107 -0.32 13.64 -16.00
N VAL A 108 0.37 12.80 -15.23
CA VAL A 108 -0.13 12.21 -13.98
C VAL A 108 0.87 12.46 -12.86
N LEU A 109 0.36 12.99 -11.74
CA LEU A 109 1.09 13.13 -10.49
C LEU A 109 0.49 12.18 -9.45
N ILE A 110 1.29 11.26 -8.92
CA ILE A 110 0.89 10.35 -7.84
C ILE A 110 1.65 10.73 -6.57
N LEU A 111 0.91 11.24 -5.59
CA LEU A 111 1.42 11.66 -4.30
C LEU A 111 1.26 10.55 -3.27
N VAL A 112 2.32 10.31 -2.53
CA VAL A 112 2.41 9.27 -1.50
C VAL A 112 3.17 9.81 -0.27
N PRO A 113 2.84 9.37 0.95
CA PRO A 113 3.46 9.91 2.17
C PRO A 113 4.89 9.42 2.40
N THR A 114 5.26 8.25 1.87
CA THR A 114 6.55 7.61 2.14
C THR A 114 7.34 7.30 0.88
N ARG A 115 8.66 7.19 1.03
CA ARG A 115 9.60 6.91 -0.07
C ARG A 115 9.41 5.47 -0.58
N GLU A 116 9.18 4.57 0.34
CA GLU A 116 8.99 3.15 0.08
C GLU A 116 7.71 2.89 -0.71
N LEU A 117 6.61 3.57 -0.35
CA LEU A 117 5.37 3.51 -1.13
C LEU A 117 5.58 4.10 -2.53
N ALA A 118 6.36 5.18 -2.68
CA ALA A 118 6.67 5.73 -4.00
C ALA A 118 7.38 4.71 -4.91
N LEU A 119 8.39 4.01 -4.37
CA LEU A 119 9.10 2.96 -5.08
C LEU A 119 8.17 1.81 -5.45
N GLN A 120 7.33 1.34 -4.52
CA GLN A 120 6.37 0.26 -4.78
C GLN A 120 5.34 0.66 -5.85
N THR A 121 4.74 1.84 -5.73
CA THR A 121 3.78 2.36 -6.70
C THR A 121 4.43 2.46 -8.08
N SER A 122 5.65 3.00 -8.17
CA SER A 122 6.36 3.09 -9.45
C SER A 122 6.72 1.73 -10.07
N ALA A 123 7.03 0.73 -9.24
CA ALA A 123 7.29 -0.62 -9.71
C ALA A 123 6.02 -1.20 -10.35
N ILE A 124 4.86 -1.00 -9.72
CA ILE A 124 3.56 -1.44 -10.27
C ILE A 124 3.24 -0.67 -11.57
N VAL A 125 3.50 0.64 -11.63
CA VAL A 125 3.34 1.42 -12.88
C VAL A 125 4.19 0.82 -14.00
N LYS A 126 5.46 0.50 -13.74
CA LYS A 126 6.38 -0.08 -14.74
C LYS A 126 6.02 -1.50 -15.14
N GLU A 127 5.55 -2.32 -14.20
CA GLU A 127 5.14 -3.70 -14.47
C GLU A 127 3.86 -3.74 -15.32
N ILE A 128 2.84 -2.96 -14.96
CA ILE A 128 1.57 -2.91 -15.70
C ILE A 128 1.75 -2.15 -17.03
N GLY A 129 2.56 -1.09 -17.05
CA GLY A 129 2.86 -0.31 -18.25
C GLY A 129 3.99 -0.87 -19.11
N LYS A 130 4.45 -2.11 -18.86
CA LYS A 130 5.67 -2.68 -19.47
C LYS A 130 5.68 -2.67 -21.00
N HIS A 131 4.51 -2.84 -21.63
CA HIS A 131 4.36 -2.86 -23.09
C HIS A 131 3.99 -1.49 -23.67
N MET A 132 3.94 -0.45 -22.83
CA MET A 132 3.64 0.92 -23.22
C MET A 132 4.93 1.74 -23.23
N ASP A 133 5.02 2.73 -24.12
CA ASP A 133 6.14 3.69 -24.16
C ASP A 133 5.99 4.80 -23.09
N VAL A 134 5.65 4.39 -21.86
CA VAL A 134 5.33 5.29 -20.74
C VAL A 134 6.54 5.46 -19.83
N GLU A 135 6.85 6.70 -19.48
CA GLU A 135 8.00 7.04 -18.66
C GLU A 135 7.55 7.42 -17.25
N CYS A 136 7.89 6.57 -16.29
CA CYS A 136 7.58 6.76 -14.87
C CYS A 136 8.85 7.14 -14.08
N MET A 137 8.80 8.28 -13.40
CA MET A 137 9.85 8.75 -12.51
C MET A 137 9.40 8.69 -11.04
N VAL A 138 10.34 8.36 -10.15
CA VAL A 138 10.17 8.51 -8.70
C VAL A 138 11.00 9.69 -8.22
N SER A 139 10.40 10.59 -7.44
CA SER A 139 11.13 11.67 -6.77
C SER A 139 10.67 11.82 -5.33
N THR A 140 11.56 11.52 -4.40
CA THR A 140 11.25 11.58 -2.97
C THR A 140 12.41 12.18 -2.18
N GLY A 141 12.15 12.63 -0.95
CA GLY A 141 13.25 13.05 -0.07
C GLY A 141 14.37 11.99 -0.01
N GLY A 142 15.62 12.39 0.21
CA GLY A 142 16.73 11.44 0.40
C GLY A 142 17.30 10.79 -0.87
N THR A 143 16.68 10.97 -2.04
CA THR A 143 17.40 10.86 -3.32
C THR A 143 18.15 12.16 -3.62
N SER A 144 19.20 12.08 -4.43
CA SER A 144 19.97 13.23 -4.89
C SER A 144 19.08 14.17 -5.71
N LEU A 145 18.90 15.40 -5.24
CA LEU A 145 18.14 16.41 -5.98
C LEU A 145 18.76 16.67 -7.36
N LYS A 146 20.10 16.63 -7.47
CA LYS A 146 20.80 16.80 -8.73
C LYS A 146 20.43 15.72 -9.74
N ASP A 147 20.32 14.47 -9.30
CA ASP A 147 20.00 13.35 -10.18
C ASP A 147 18.53 13.41 -10.62
N ASP A 148 17.63 13.82 -9.71
CA ASP A 148 16.23 14.08 -10.04
C ASP A 148 16.09 15.19 -11.10
N ILE A 149 16.83 16.29 -10.95
CA ILE A 149 16.86 17.40 -11.93
C ILE A 149 17.38 16.90 -13.28
N MET A 150 18.47 16.13 -13.28
CA MET A 150 19.02 15.56 -14.51
C MET A 150 18.03 14.61 -15.20
N ARG A 151 17.30 13.79 -14.44
CA ARG A 151 16.27 12.89 -14.97
C ARG A 151 15.10 13.65 -15.57
N LEU A 152 14.72 14.81 -15.02
CA LEU A 152 13.62 15.63 -15.53
C LEU A 152 13.93 16.36 -16.84
N TYR A 153 15.18 16.40 -17.29
CA TYR A 153 15.49 16.82 -18.68
C TYR A 153 15.07 15.78 -19.73
N GLN A 154 14.84 14.54 -19.31
CA GLN A 154 14.26 13.50 -20.14
C GLN A 154 12.74 13.46 -19.96
N THR A 155 12.03 12.87 -20.91
CA THR A 155 10.58 12.73 -20.85
C THR A 155 10.14 11.97 -19.57
N VAL A 156 9.11 12.51 -18.92
CA VAL A 156 8.40 11.88 -17.80
C VAL A 156 6.92 12.09 -18.05
N HIS A 157 6.16 11.00 -18.13
CA HIS A 157 4.71 11.04 -18.28
C HIS A 157 4.02 10.95 -16.91
N ILE A 158 4.55 10.10 -16.02
CA ILE A 158 4.01 9.84 -14.69
C ILE A 158 5.08 10.16 -13.64
N LEU A 159 4.78 11.08 -12.73
CA LEU A 159 5.64 11.41 -11.59
C LEU A 159 5.03 10.84 -10.31
N VAL A 160 5.76 9.94 -9.65
CA VAL A 160 5.42 9.42 -8.31
C VAL A 160 6.32 10.08 -7.29
N GLY A 161 5.78 10.70 -6.25
CA GLY A 161 6.64 11.40 -5.31
C GLY A 161 6.04 11.77 -3.96
N THR A 162 6.93 12.14 -3.04
CA THR A 162 6.55 12.68 -1.73
C THR A 162 6.30 14.18 -1.83
N PRO A 163 5.29 14.74 -1.14
CA PRO A 163 4.85 16.13 -1.32
C PRO A 163 5.98 17.17 -1.29
N GLY A 164 6.87 17.11 -0.29
CA GLY A 164 7.93 18.11 -0.14
C GLY A 164 8.96 18.12 -1.26
N ARG A 165 9.32 16.95 -1.80
CA ARG A 165 10.28 16.87 -2.91
C ARG A 165 9.64 17.35 -4.22
N VAL A 166 8.40 16.94 -4.50
CA VAL A 166 7.69 17.37 -5.71
C VAL A 166 7.49 18.89 -5.70
N MET A 167 7.10 19.45 -4.55
CA MET A 167 6.99 20.90 -4.38
C MET A 167 8.31 21.61 -4.65
N ASP A 168 9.42 21.14 -4.09
CA ASP A 168 10.74 21.76 -4.31
C ASP A 168 11.12 21.80 -5.80
N LEU A 169 10.87 20.70 -6.53
CA LEU A 169 11.11 20.63 -7.97
C LEU A 169 10.17 21.52 -8.79
N ALA A 170 8.90 21.63 -8.40
CA ALA A 170 7.91 22.48 -9.04
C ALA A 170 8.22 23.97 -8.83
N ASN A 171 8.58 24.37 -7.61
CA ASN A 171 8.98 25.76 -7.29
C ASN A 171 10.25 26.20 -8.03
N LYS A 172 11.18 25.28 -8.28
CA LYS A 172 12.39 25.54 -9.08
C LYS A 172 12.11 25.60 -10.59
N GLY A 173 10.88 25.31 -11.03
CA GLY A 173 10.51 25.24 -12.44
C GLY A 173 11.14 24.05 -13.18
N VAL A 174 11.65 23.05 -12.45
CA VAL A 174 12.27 21.84 -13.05
C VAL A 174 11.20 20.80 -13.37
N ALA A 175 10.24 20.61 -12.46
CA ALA A 175 9.05 19.80 -12.73
C ALA A 175 7.93 20.72 -13.20
N ASP A 176 7.74 20.81 -14.52
CA ASP A 176 6.58 21.50 -15.09
C ASP A 176 5.33 20.63 -14.94
N LEU A 177 4.42 21.07 -14.07
CA LEU A 177 3.15 20.42 -13.79
C LEU A 177 1.96 21.12 -14.44
N SER A 178 2.18 22.17 -15.25
CA SER A 178 1.11 23.00 -15.82
C SER A 178 0.11 22.22 -16.68
N GLN A 179 0.56 21.10 -17.28
CA GLN A 179 -0.24 20.18 -18.10
C GLN A 179 -0.60 18.87 -17.37
N CYS A 180 -0.31 18.77 -16.06
CA CYS A 180 -0.67 17.62 -15.23
C CYS A 180 -2.16 17.65 -14.92
N ALA A 181 -2.94 16.90 -15.69
CA ALA A 181 -4.40 16.86 -15.62
C ALA A 181 -4.96 15.81 -14.65
N THR A 182 -4.12 14.91 -14.11
CA THR A 182 -4.56 13.91 -13.12
C THR A 182 -3.66 13.94 -11.89
N VAL A 183 -4.26 14.07 -10.71
CA VAL A 183 -3.57 14.00 -9.42
C VAL A 183 -4.17 12.87 -8.58
N ILE A 184 -3.33 11.91 -8.21
CA ILE A 184 -3.69 10.80 -7.32
C ILE A 184 -3.05 11.05 -5.96
N MET A 185 -3.80 10.83 -4.88
CA MET A 185 -3.27 10.84 -3.51
C MET A 185 -3.56 9.47 -2.87
N ASP A 186 -2.51 8.69 -2.62
CA ASP A 186 -2.61 7.40 -1.92
C ASP A 186 -2.15 7.55 -0.46
N GLU A 187 -2.86 6.89 0.46
CA GLU A 187 -2.82 7.17 1.90
C GLU A 187 -3.11 8.66 2.21
N ALA A 188 -4.26 9.14 1.69
CA ALA A 188 -4.66 10.55 1.76
C ALA A 188 -4.80 11.09 3.20
N ASP A 189 -5.17 10.26 4.17
CA ASP A 189 -5.18 10.60 5.59
C ASP A 189 -3.81 11.09 6.10
N LYS A 190 -2.71 10.49 5.64
CA LYS A 190 -1.34 10.91 5.97
C LYS A 190 -0.88 12.11 5.18
N LEU A 191 -1.22 12.17 3.90
CA LEU A 191 -0.93 13.32 3.05
C LEU A 191 -1.62 14.59 3.56
N LEU A 192 -2.80 14.45 4.16
CA LEU A 192 -3.60 15.56 4.69
C LEU A 192 -3.43 15.74 6.22
N SER A 193 -2.27 15.32 6.77
CA SER A 193 -1.89 15.72 8.11
C SER A 193 -1.66 17.24 8.17
N PRO A 194 -1.78 17.89 9.35
CA PRO A 194 -1.55 19.33 9.49
C PRO A 194 -0.19 19.82 8.97
N GLU A 195 0.81 18.94 8.96
CA GLU A 195 2.17 19.23 8.51
C GLU A 195 2.29 19.26 6.97
N PHE A 196 1.52 18.42 6.27
CA PHE A 196 1.61 18.25 4.82
C PHE A 196 0.48 18.94 4.04
N GLN A 197 -0.67 19.18 4.67
CA GLN A 197 -1.83 19.76 4.00
C GLN A 197 -1.51 21.11 3.32
N PRO A 198 -0.87 22.11 3.96
CA PRO A 198 -0.58 23.39 3.30
C PRO A 198 0.29 23.24 2.06
N LEU A 199 1.23 22.30 2.10
CA LEU A 199 2.13 21.98 1.00
C LEU A 199 1.39 21.39 -0.19
N LEU A 200 0.41 20.51 0.06
CA LEU A 200 -0.43 19.93 -0.98
C LEU A 200 -1.34 20.97 -1.64
N GLU A 201 -1.95 21.85 -0.84
CA GLU A 201 -2.79 22.93 -1.36
C GLU A 201 -1.99 23.84 -2.29
N GLN A 202 -0.75 24.17 -1.92
CA GLN A 202 0.15 24.90 -2.80
C GLN A 202 0.53 24.10 -4.04
N LEU A 203 0.78 22.79 -3.91
CA LEU A 203 1.23 21.96 -5.03
C LEU A 203 0.18 21.87 -6.12
N LEU A 204 -1.10 21.79 -5.72
CA LEU A 204 -2.21 21.83 -6.65
C LEU A 204 -2.25 23.10 -7.50
N ASN A 205 -1.70 24.23 -7.03
CA ASN A 205 -1.62 25.45 -7.85
C ASN A 205 -0.60 25.36 -8.99
N HIS A 206 0.36 24.43 -8.93
CA HIS A 206 1.29 24.15 -10.03
C HIS A 206 0.70 23.23 -11.08
N THR A 207 -0.36 22.49 -10.75
CA THR A 207 -1.02 21.53 -11.66
C THR A 207 -2.04 22.21 -12.57
N ALA A 208 -2.51 21.51 -13.61
CA ALA A 208 -3.51 22.06 -14.54
C ALA A 208 -4.76 22.57 -13.81
N LYS A 209 -5.36 23.67 -14.30
CA LYS A 209 -6.57 24.28 -13.70
C LYS A 209 -7.75 23.32 -13.72
N GLN A 210 -7.98 22.68 -14.87
CA GLN A 210 -8.93 21.58 -15.01
C GLN A 210 -8.15 20.28 -14.80
N ARG A 211 -8.39 19.63 -13.67
CA ARG A 211 -7.71 18.41 -13.28
C ARG A 211 -8.67 17.45 -12.59
N GLN A 212 -8.45 16.17 -12.81
CA GLN A 212 -9.07 15.09 -12.07
C GLN A 212 -8.26 14.81 -10.81
N ILE A 213 -8.92 14.75 -9.65
CA ILE A 213 -8.33 14.38 -8.37
C ILE A 213 -8.96 13.08 -7.88
N CYS A 214 -8.12 12.09 -7.59
CA CYS A 214 -8.54 10.83 -6.98
C CYS A 214 -7.85 10.64 -5.63
N LEU A 215 -8.63 10.52 -4.57
CA LEU A 215 -8.17 10.29 -3.20
C LEU A 215 -8.41 8.84 -2.81
N PHE A 216 -7.36 8.16 -2.34
CA PHE A 216 -7.43 6.81 -1.80
C PHE A 216 -6.97 6.81 -0.34
N SER A 217 -7.80 6.30 0.55
CA SER A 217 -7.47 6.26 1.99
C SER A 217 -8.06 5.04 2.68
N ALA A 218 -7.42 4.62 3.78
CA ALA A 218 -8.02 3.65 4.69
C ALA A 218 -9.00 4.33 5.65
N THR A 219 -8.68 5.57 6.06
CA THR A 219 -9.50 6.34 7.00
C THR A 219 -9.85 7.71 6.43
N PHE A 220 -10.95 8.30 6.90
CA PHE A 220 -11.38 9.65 6.52
C PHE A 220 -11.60 10.52 7.75
N PRO A 221 -10.50 11.02 8.37
CA PRO A 221 -10.61 12.00 9.44
C PRO A 221 -11.17 13.33 8.92
N VAL A 222 -11.53 14.22 9.85
CA VAL A 222 -12.11 15.55 9.56
C VAL A 222 -11.25 16.36 8.59
N THR A 223 -9.91 16.25 8.67
CA THR A 223 -8.98 16.93 7.77
C THR A 223 -9.16 16.51 6.31
N VAL A 224 -9.38 15.21 6.05
CA VAL A 224 -9.65 14.72 4.69
C VAL A 224 -10.99 15.25 4.17
N LYS A 225 -12.01 15.30 5.03
CA LYS A 225 -13.32 15.87 4.67
C LYS A 225 -13.23 17.35 4.31
N ALA A 226 -12.52 18.15 5.12
CA ALA A 226 -12.32 19.57 4.85
C ALA A 226 -11.56 19.82 3.54
N PHE A 227 -10.54 18.99 3.24
CA PHE A 227 -9.84 19.06 1.97
C PHE A 227 -10.73 18.70 0.78
N LYS A 228 -11.55 17.64 0.92
CA LYS A 228 -12.53 17.23 -0.10
C LYS A 228 -13.43 18.39 -0.50
N ASP A 229 -14.08 19.01 0.48
CA ASP A 229 -15.08 20.05 0.26
C ASP A 229 -14.50 21.30 -0.43
N ARG A 230 -13.19 21.52 -0.35
CA ARG A 230 -12.50 22.67 -0.94
C ARG A 230 -11.85 22.39 -2.30
N PHE A 231 -11.29 21.19 -2.51
CA PHE A 231 -10.43 20.90 -3.68
C PHE A 231 -10.97 19.82 -4.60
N VAL A 232 -11.89 18.97 -4.14
CA VAL A 232 -12.38 17.81 -4.90
C VAL A 232 -13.86 18.03 -5.20
N GLU A 233 -14.14 18.64 -6.34
CA GLU A 233 -15.51 18.94 -6.77
C GLU A 233 -16.27 17.67 -7.17
N ASN A 234 -17.49 17.50 -6.66
CA ASN A 234 -18.42 16.41 -6.98
C ASN A 234 -17.78 14.99 -7.11
N PRO A 235 -17.05 14.52 -6.09
CA PRO A 235 -16.38 13.23 -6.16
C PRO A 235 -17.39 12.08 -6.21
N TYR A 236 -17.06 11.04 -6.96
CA TYR A 236 -17.69 9.75 -6.76
C TYR A 236 -17.12 9.10 -5.51
N GLU A 237 -17.96 8.90 -4.50
CA GLU A 237 -17.56 8.29 -3.24
C GLU A 237 -17.72 6.76 -3.34
N ILE A 238 -16.58 6.06 -3.26
CA ILE A 238 -16.53 4.60 -3.21
C ILE A 238 -16.22 4.23 -1.77
N ASN A 239 -17.13 3.48 -1.15
CA ASN A 239 -16.95 2.99 0.21
C ASN A 239 -17.20 1.49 0.26
N LEU A 240 -16.10 0.72 0.25
CA LEU A 240 -16.16 -0.75 0.31
C LEU A 240 -15.93 -1.29 1.73
N MET A 241 -16.11 -0.43 2.73
CA MET A 241 -15.84 -0.76 4.13
C MET A 241 -17.05 -0.35 4.98
N ASP A 242 -17.84 -1.33 5.43
CA ASP A 242 -18.85 -1.14 6.46
C ASP A 242 -18.18 -0.93 7.83
N GLU A 243 -17.16 -1.73 8.12
CA GLU A 243 -16.31 -1.65 9.30
C GLU A 243 -14.87 -1.21 8.94
N LEU A 244 -14.21 -0.51 9.87
CA LEU A 244 -12.80 -0.10 9.72
C LEU A 244 -11.81 -1.27 9.94
N THR A 245 -12.30 -2.48 10.19
CA THR A 245 -11.51 -3.67 10.56
C THR A 245 -10.95 -4.42 9.34
N LEU A 246 -9.87 -5.19 9.54
CA LEU A 246 -9.32 -6.06 8.49
C LEU A 246 -9.98 -7.44 8.57
N LYS A 247 -10.76 -7.79 7.54
CA LYS A 247 -11.29 -9.15 7.40
C LYS A 247 -10.10 -10.10 7.14
N GLY A 248 -10.16 -11.30 7.70
CA GLY A 248 -9.09 -12.31 7.57
C GLY A 248 -7.92 -12.17 8.56
N VAL A 249 -7.81 -11.07 9.30
CA VAL A 249 -6.79 -10.93 10.36
C VAL A 249 -7.37 -11.29 11.72
N SER A 250 -6.94 -12.41 12.28
CA SER A 250 -7.27 -12.82 13.65
C SER A 250 -6.45 -12.00 14.64
N GLN A 251 -7.13 -11.34 15.58
CA GLN A 251 -6.52 -10.37 16.49
C GLN A 251 -6.58 -10.87 17.93
N PHE A 252 -5.41 -10.97 18.57
CA PHE A 252 -5.30 -11.36 19.98
C PHE A 252 -4.51 -10.35 20.78
N TYR A 253 -4.74 -10.31 22.09
CA TYR A 253 -3.88 -9.62 23.04
C TYR A 253 -3.37 -10.55 24.15
N ALA A 254 -2.14 -10.28 24.60
CA ALA A 254 -1.52 -10.89 25.76
C ALA A 254 -1.27 -9.79 26.80
N PHE A 255 -1.86 -9.92 27.99
CA PHE A 255 -1.58 -9.01 29.10
C PHE A 255 -0.23 -9.35 29.72
N VAL A 256 0.72 -8.42 29.65
CA VAL A 256 2.12 -8.65 30.05
C VAL A 256 2.71 -7.40 30.70
N GLU A 257 3.58 -7.59 31.68
CA GLU A 257 4.44 -6.52 32.17
C GLU A 257 5.60 -6.26 31.18
N GLU A 258 6.16 -5.05 31.17
CA GLU A 258 7.28 -4.68 30.28
C GLU A 258 8.45 -5.67 30.37
N ARG A 259 8.82 -6.09 31.59
CA ARG A 259 9.90 -7.07 31.81
C ARG A 259 9.60 -8.47 31.23
N GLN A 260 8.34 -8.79 31.00
CA GLN A 260 7.89 -10.09 30.48
C GLN A 260 7.76 -10.12 28.96
N LYS A 261 7.73 -8.95 28.29
CA LYS A 261 7.48 -8.87 26.84
C LYS A 261 8.45 -9.72 26.00
N VAL A 262 9.75 -9.68 26.30
CA VAL A 262 10.75 -10.49 25.58
C VAL A 262 10.52 -12.00 25.77
N HIS A 263 10.15 -12.42 26.99
CA HIS A 263 9.84 -13.82 27.27
C HIS A 263 8.55 -14.27 26.57
N CYS A 264 7.52 -13.41 26.57
CA CYS A 264 6.30 -13.62 25.79
C CYS A 264 6.63 -13.77 24.30
N LEU A 265 7.47 -12.89 23.74
CA LEU A 265 7.88 -12.92 22.33
C LEU A 265 8.56 -14.25 21.97
N ASN A 266 9.50 -14.71 22.81
CA ASN A 266 10.18 -15.98 22.63
C ASN A 266 9.21 -17.17 22.64
N THR A 267 8.21 -17.12 23.51
CA THR A 267 7.14 -18.13 23.58
C THR A 267 6.30 -18.14 22.31
N LEU A 268 5.94 -16.96 21.78
CA LEU A 268 5.20 -16.84 20.53
C LEU A 268 5.98 -17.40 19.35
N PHE A 269 7.29 -17.09 19.23
CA PHE A 269 8.13 -17.64 18.18
C PHE A 269 8.26 -19.16 18.22
N SER A 270 8.21 -19.75 19.41
CA SER A 270 8.29 -21.20 19.58
C SER A 270 6.95 -21.91 19.30
N LYS A 271 5.82 -21.23 19.50
CA LYS A 271 4.47 -21.82 19.37
C LYS A 271 3.81 -21.61 18.01
N LEU A 272 4.16 -20.54 17.30
CA LEU A 272 3.50 -20.13 16.06
C LEU A 272 4.26 -20.63 14.82
N ASP A 273 3.51 -21.01 13.80
CA ASP A 273 4.04 -21.33 12.47
C ASP A 273 4.23 -20.04 11.66
N ILE A 274 5.27 -19.28 12.01
CA ILE A 274 5.58 -18.00 11.37
C ILE A 274 6.23 -18.26 10.00
N ASN A 275 5.70 -17.73 8.90
CA ASN A 275 6.46 -17.67 7.65
C ASN A 275 7.48 -16.53 7.76
N GLN A 276 6.99 -15.29 7.69
CA GLN A 276 7.70 -14.09 8.13
C GLN A 276 6.83 -13.28 9.10
N SER A 277 7.47 -12.52 9.99
CA SER A 277 6.76 -11.62 10.91
C SER A 277 7.32 -10.21 10.94
N ILE A 278 6.43 -9.25 11.19
CA ILE A 278 6.81 -7.87 11.48
C ILE A 278 6.49 -7.56 12.95
N ILE A 279 7.45 -6.97 13.66
CA ILE A 279 7.36 -6.66 15.08
C ILE A 279 7.47 -5.14 15.24
N PHE A 280 6.43 -4.52 15.78
CA PHE A 280 6.36 -3.08 15.93
C PHE A 280 6.74 -2.61 17.33
N CYS A 281 7.64 -1.63 17.38
CA CYS A 281 8.01 -0.88 18.57
C CYS A 281 7.66 0.60 18.40
N ASN A 282 7.37 1.28 19.51
CA ASN A 282 6.95 2.69 19.51
C ASN A 282 8.13 3.68 19.42
N SER A 283 9.39 3.23 19.51
CA SER A 283 10.55 4.11 19.42
C SER A 283 11.76 3.46 18.75
N VAL A 284 12.62 4.29 18.15
CA VAL A 284 13.86 3.88 17.47
C VAL A 284 14.77 3.07 18.40
N ASN A 285 15.00 3.57 19.62
CA ASN A 285 15.88 2.90 20.57
C ASN A 285 15.33 1.51 20.95
N ARG A 286 14.01 1.36 21.07
CA ARG A 286 13.39 0.06 21.36
C ARG A 286 13.48 -0.91 20.18
N VAL A 287 13.43 -0.41 18.94
CA VAL A 287 13.67 -1.23 17.74
C VAL A 287 15.06 -1.84 17.79
N GLU A 288 16.10 -1.03 18.00
CA GLU A 288 17.49 -1.51 18.04
C GLU A 288 17.74 -2.48 19.21
N LEU A 289 17.26 -2.14 20.42
CA LEU A 289 17.41 -2.97 21.61
C LEU A 289 16.69 -4.32 21.47
N LEU A 290 15.46 -4.31 20.95
CA LEU A 290 14.71 -5.54 20.73
C LEU A 290 15.36 -6.41 19.65
N ALA A 291 15.78 -5.82 18.54
CA ALA A 291 16.46 -6.55 17.48
C ALA A 291 17.74 -7.24 17.98
N LYS A 292 18.55 -6.51 18.76
CA LYS A 292 19.73 -7.11 19.41
C LYS A 292 19.35 -8.29 20.30
N LYS A 293 18.30 -8.16 21.12
CA LYS A 293 17.82 -9.24 22.00
C LYS A 293 17.27 -10.43 21.24
N VAL A 294 16.50 -10.21 20.17
CA VAL A 294 15.96 -11.26 19.31
C VAL A 294 17.10 -12.05 18.64
N THR A 295 18.14 -11.35 18.16
CA THR A 295 19.34 -11.99 17.59
C THR A 295 20.15 -12.75 18.64
N GLU A 296 20.32 -12.22 19.85
CA GLU A 296 20.97 -12.92 20.98
C GLU A 296 20.24 -14.22 21.37
N LEU A 297 18.92 -14.27 21.20
CA LEU A 297 18.10 -15.47 21.41
C LEU A 297 18.20 -16.50 20.26
N GLY A 298 18.96 -16.20 19.20
CA GLY A 298 19.19 -17.11 18.08
C GLY A 298 18.20 -16.97 16.91
N TYR A 299 17.33 -15.96 16.92
CA TYR A 299 16.39 -15.73 15.83
C TYR A 299 16.98 -14.84 14.73
N SER A 300 16.72 -15.20 13.47
CA SER A 300 17.08 -14.39 12.31
C SER A 300 16.16 -13.17 12.21
N CYS A 301 16.70 -11.98 12.47
CA CYS A 301 15.95 -10.73 12.34
C CYS A 301 16.77 -9.60 11.72
N PHE A 302 16.07 -8.77 10.94
CA PHE A 302 16.52 -7.42 10.64
C PHE A 302 15.75 -6.40 11.45
N TYR A 303 16.24 -5.16 11.44
CA TYR A 303 15.52 -4.04 12.02
C TYR A 303 15.54 -2.82 11.13
N ILE A 304 14.52 -1.97 11.29
CA ILE A 304 14.38 -0.78 10.48
C ILE A 304 13.64 0.37 11.16
N HIS A 305 14.20 1.57 11.10
CA HIS A 305 13.62 2.74 11.74
C HIS A 305 14.01 4.06 11.06
N ALA A 306 13.36 5.15 11.48
CA ALA A 306 13.46 6.46 10.87
C ALA A 306 14.89 7.05 10.82
N LYS A 307 15.72 6.80 11.84
CA LYS A 307 17.11 7.32 11.93
C LYS A 307 18.16 6.60 11.07
N MET A 308 17.81 5.51 10.39
CA MET A 308 18.75 4.82 9.49
C MET A 308 18.93 5.57 8.18
N ASN A 309 20.12 5.44 7.58
CA ASN A 309 20.37 5.92 6.24
C ASN A 309 19.41 5.23 5.24
N GLN A 310 18.86 5.99 4.29
CA GLN A 310 17.87 5.50 3.33
C GLN A 310 18.38 4.32 2.49
N GLN A 311 19.64 4.35 2.06
CA GLN A 311 20.21 3.24 1.27
C GLN A 311 20.20 1.93 2.07
N HIS A 312 20.52 2.01 3.36
CA HIS A 312 20.50 0.86 4.25
C HIS A 312 19.07 0.38 4.53
N ARG A 313 18.11 1.32 4.71
CA ARG A 313 16.68 1.00 4.83
C ARG A 313 16.16 0.22 3.62
N ASN A 314 16.46 0.71 2.41
CA ASN A 314 16.07 0.06 1.17
C ASN A 314 16.66 -1.34 1.08
N ARG A 315 17.95 -1.50 1.40
CA ARG A 315 18.62 -2.80 1.41
C ARG A 315 17.94 -3.79 2.36
N VAL A 316 17.76 -3.42 3.62
CA VAL A 316 17.11 -4.27 4.63
C VAL A 316 15.71 -4.70 4.17
N PHE A 317 14.96 -3.77 3.58
CA PHE A 317 13.64 -4.08 3.05
C PHE A 317 13.66 -5.05 1.87
N HIS A 318 14.54 -4.84 0.91
CA HIS A 318 14.69 -5.75 -0.22
C HIS A 318 15.12 -7.15 0.25
N GLU A 319 16.08 -7.25 1.16
CA GLU A 319 16.54 -8.53 1.71
C GLU A 319 15.42 -9.22 2.51
N PHE A 320 14.68 -8.49 3.36
CA PHE A 320 13.54 -9.05 4.09
C PHE A 320 12.42 -9.52 3.15
N ARG A 321 12.05 -8.71 2.14
CA ARG A 321 11.04 -9.07 1.14
C ARG A 321 11.43 -10.33 0.35
N ASN A 322 12.71 -10.53 0.10
CA ASN A 322 13.24 -11.70 -0.59
C ASN A 322 13.41 -12.92 0.33
N GLY A 323 12.98 -12.85 1.60
CA GLY A 323 13.03 -13.97 2.54
C GLY A 323 14.39 -14.19 3.20
N ALA A 324 15.32 -13.23 3.14
CA ALA A 324 16.64 -13.39 3.76
C ALA A 324 16.60 -13.52 5.29
N THR A 325 15.55 -12.99 5.94
CA THR A 325 15.32 -13.14 7.38
C THR A 325 13.84 -13.39 7.67
N ARG A 326 13.55 -14.08 8.78
CA ARG A 326 12.16 -14.41 9.17
C ARG A 326 11.46 -13.27 9.90
N HIS A 327 12.20 -12.44 10.64
CA HIS A 327 11.61 -11.39 11.47
C HIS A 327 12.12 -9.99 11.07
N LEU A 328 11.24 -9.00 11.05
CA LEU A 328 11.60 -7.59 10.90
C LEU A 328 11.09 -6.78 12.10
N VAL A 329 12.00 -6.19 12.88
CA VAL A 329 11.65 -5.27 13.96
C VAL A 329 11.62 -3.84 13.43
N CYS A 330 10.55 -3.08 13.66
CA CYS A 330 10.43 -1.75 13.06
C CYS A 330 9.60 -0.74 13.86
N SER A 331 9.78 0.53 13.50
CA SER A 331 8.91 1.64 13.93
C SER A 331 7.83 1.93 12.88
N ASP A 332 6.78 2.65 13.27
CA ASP A 332 5.62 3.01 12.42
C ASP A 332 5.93 3.62 11.06
N LEU A 333 7.05 4.35 10.93
CA LEU A 333 7.39 5.04 9.70
C LEU A 333 7.67 4.07 8.54
N PHE A 334 8.13 2.85 8.85
CA PHE A 334 8.72 2.02 7.81
C PHE A 334 7.71 1.22 6.99
N THR A 335 6.62 0.75 7.59
CA THR A 335 5.83 -0.32 6.98
C THR A 335 4.59 0.17 6.24
N ARG A 336 4.26 1.46 6.23
CA ARG A 336 3.05 1.97 5.56
C ARG A 336 3.12 1.80 4.05
N GLY A 337 2.01 1.46 3.39
CA GLY A 337 1.97 1.10 1.97
C GLY A 337 2.65 -0.21 1.55
N ILE A 338 3.68 -0.67 2.29
CA ILE A 338 4.53 -1.80 1.92
C ILE A 338 3.81 -3.14 1.87
N ASP A 339 3.99 -3.86 0.76
CA ASP A 339 3.47 -5.21 0.49
C ASP A 339 4.51 -6.33 0.60
N ILE A 340 4.28 -7.27 1.52
CA ILE A 340 5.10 -8.47 1.71
C ILE A 340 4.16 -9.66 1.94
N GLN A 341 3.88 -10.40 0.87
CA GLN A 341 2.88 -11.48 0.84
C GLN A 341 3.18 -12.66 1.78
N THR A 342 4.45 -12.81 2.16
CA THR A 342 4.96 -13.88 3.05
C THR A 342 4.78 -13.55 4.53
N VAL A 343 4.39 -12.32 4.89
CA VAL A 343 4.12 -11.94 6.27
C VAL A 343 2.73 -12.45 6.68
N ASN A 344 2.70 -13.48 7.53
CA ASN A 344 1.47 -14.02 8.08
C ASN A 344 1.25 -13.64 9.56
N VAL A 345 2.27 -13.14 10.26
CA VAL A 345 2.18 -12.73 11.66
C VAL A 345 2.67 -11.31 11.88
N VAL A 346 1.87 -10.47 12.53
CA VAL A 346 2.24 -9.15 13.02
C VAL A 346 2.21 -9.14 14.54
N ILE A 347 3.25 -8.59 15.16
CA ILE A 347 3.35 -8.47 16.61
C ILE A 347 3.49 -6.99 16.98
N ASN A 348 2.52 -6.47 17.72
CA ASN A 348 2.68 -5.19 18.40
C ASN A 348 3.39 -5.43 19.73
N PHE A 349 4.72 -5.37 19.71
CA PHE A 349 5.53 -5.46 20.92
C PHE A 349 5.26 -4.26 21.84
N ASP A 350 5.10 -3.09 21.24
CA ASP A 350 4.50 -1.93 21.90
C ASP A 350 3.15 -1.63 21.27
N PHE A 351 2.10 -1.56 22.08
CA PHE A 351 0.77 -1.25 21.58
C PHE A 351 0.69 0.20 21.07
N PRO A 352 0.07 0.46 19.91
CA PRO A 352 -0.04 1.81 19.38
C PRO A 352 -1.03 2.65 20.18
N LYS A 353 -0.87 3.98 20.11
CA LYS A 353 -1.74 4.91 20.84
C LYS A 353 -3.06 5.19 20.12
N ASN A 354 -3.15 5.03 18.80
CA ASN A 354 -4.37 5.36 18.05
C ASN A 354 -4.77 4.25 17.07
N SER A 355 -6.06 4.22 16.73
CA SER A 355 -6.70 3.22 15.87
C SER A 355 -6.14 3.22 14.45
N GLU A 356 -5.85 4.40 13.90
CA GLU A 356 -5.24 4.55 12.59
C GLU A 356 -3.89 3.82 12.51
N THR A 357 -2.99 4.07 13.47
CA THR A 357 -1.69 3.39 13.53
C THR A 357 -1.86 1.88 13.70
N TYR A 358 -2.78 1.46 14.57
CA TYR A 358 -3.11 0.04 14.74
C TYR A 358 -3.51 -0.60 13.42
N LEU A 359 -4.49 -0.02 12.71
CA LEU A 359 -4.99 -0.50 11.43
C LEU A 359 -3.87 -0.61 10.38
N HIS A 360 -2.97 0.38 10.31
CA HIS A 360 -1.83 0.33 9.39
C HIS A 360 -0.84 -0.79 9.73
N ARG A 361 -0.60 -1.06 11.02
CA ARG A 361 0.32 -2.12 11.48
C ARG A 361 -0.23 -3.50 11.19
N ILE A 362 -1.47 -3.78 11.61
CA ILE A 362 -2.07 -5.11 11.41
C ILE A 362 -2.42 -5.38 9.95
N GLY A 363 -2.59 -4.33 9.13
CA GLY A 363 -2.71 -4.39 7.67
C GLY A 363 -1.44 -4.79 6.92
N ARG A 364 -0.41 -5.25 7.64
CA ARG A 364 0.78 -5.90 7.05
C ARG A 364 0.67 -7.41 6.96
N SER A 365 -0.25 -8.02 7.71
CA SER A 365 -0.67 -9.41 7.53
C SER A 365 -2.02 -9.48 6.83
N GLY A 366 -2.33 -10.61 6.20
CA GLY A 366 -3.64 -10.86 5.60
C GLY A 366 -3.97 -9.95 4.41
N ARG A 367 -2.97 -9.62 3.60
CA ARG A 367 -3.14 -8.81 2.39
C ARG A 367 -3.70 -9.65 1.24
N TYR A 368 -4.36 -9.01 0.27
CA TYR A 368 -5.11 -9.69 -0.79
C TYR A 368 -6.13 -10.71 -0.26
N GLY A 369 -6.69 -10.41 0.92
CA GLY A 369 -7.67 -11.26 1.58
C GLY A 369 -7.11 -12.54 2.18
N HIS A 370 -5.78 -12.70 2.23
CA HIS A 370 -5.19 -13.83 2.93
C HIS A 370 -5.47 -13.76 4.42
N LEU A 371 -5.33 -14.92 5.06
CA LEU A 371 -5.45 -15.01 6.50
C LEU A 371 -4.17 -14.51 7.17
N GLY A 372 -4.33 -13.88 8.33
CA GLY A 372 -3.23 -13.30 9.08
C GLY A 372 -3.47 -13.30 10.58
N LEU A 373 -2.39 -13.15 11.35
CA LEU A 373 -2.43 -13.12 12.80
C LEU A 373 -1.82 -11.82 13.31
N ALA A 374 -2.56 -11.10 14.16
CA ALA A 374 -2.07 -9.94 14.88
C ALA A 374 -2.05 -10.22 16.38
N ILE A 375 -0.89 -10.10 17.02
CA ILE A 375 -0.73 -10.30 18.47
C ILE A 375 -0.27 -9.01 19.13
N ASN A 376 -1.00 -8.60 20.17
CA ASN A 376 -0.79 -7.35 20.88
C ASN A 376 -0.26 -7.59 22.30
N MET A 377 0.92 -7.07 22.62
CA MET A 377 1.43 -7.09 24.00
C MET A 377 0.91 -5.87 24.75
N ILE A 378 -0.03 -6.10 25.67
CA ILE A 378 -0.76 -5.07 26.38
C ILE A 378 -0.24 -4.97 27.80
N THR A 379 0.24 -3.78 28.18
CA THR A 379 0.55 -3.46 29.57
C THR A 379 -0.68 -2.89 30.27
N TYR A 380 -0.59 -2.68 31.60
CA TYR A 380 -1.65 -2.03 32.37
C TYR A 380 -2.01 -0.63 31.85
N GLU A 381 -1.03 0.13 31.34
CA GLU A 381 -1.24 1.48 30.80
C GLU A 381 -1.96 1.46 29.44
N ASP A 382 -1.79 0.37 28.68
CA ASP A 382 -2.36 0.22 27.34
C ASP A 382 -3.85 -0.11 27.35
N ARG A 383 -4.43 -0.55 28.48
CA ARG A 383 -5.82 -1.02 28.58
C ARG A 383 -6.86 -0.02 28.06
N PHE A 384 -6.65 1.28 28.29
CA PHE A 384 -7.56 2.33 27.83
C PHE A 384 -7.44 2.53 26.31
N ASN A 385 -6.22 2.44 25.78
CA ASN A 385 -5.99 2.50 24.34
C ASN A 385 -6.56 1.25 23.65
N LEU A 386 -6.44 0.07 24.24
CA LEU A 386 -7.02 -1.18 23.72
C LEU A 386 -8.53 -1.02 23.55
N TYR A 387 -9.23 -0.67 24.63
CA TYR A 387 -10.68 -0.45 24.61
C TYR A 387 -11.07 0.62 23.58
N ARG A 388 -10.37 1.77 23.57
CA ARG A 388 -10.66 2.84 22.61
C ARG A 388 -10.49 2.37 21.17
N ILE A 389 -9.42 1.66 20.86
CA ILE A 389 -9.12 1.17 19.51
C ILE A 389 -10.15 0.13 19.07
N GLU A 390 -10.58 -0.78 19.95
CA GLU A 390 -11.67 -1.72 19.67
C GLU A 390 -12.97 -1.00 19.31
N GLN A 391 -13.35 0.00 20.10
CA GLN A 391 -14.56 0.80 19.86
C GLN A 391 -14.49 1.62 18.57
N GLU A 392 -13.38 2.33 18.33
CA GLU A 392 -13.21 3.16 17.14
C GLU A 392 -13.19 2.34 15.85
N LEU A 393 -12.63 1.14 15.88
CA LEU A 393 -12.56 0.27 14.71
C LEU A 393 -13.78 -0.64 14.56
N GLY A 394 -14.58 -0.81 15.61
CA GLY A 394 -15.66 -1.80 15.64
C GLY A 394 -15.13 -3.23 15.59
N THR A 395 -13.95 -3.49 16.19
CA THR A 395 -13.30 -4.81 16.19
C THR A 395 -13.28 -5.42 17.58
N GLU A 396 -13.21 -6.74 17.64
CA GLU A 396 -12.89 -7.48 18.86
C GLU A 396 -11.43 -7.96 18.80
N ILE A 397 -10.63 -7.60 19.80
CA ILE A 397 -9.28 -8.10 20.03
C ILE A 397 -9.38 -9.06 21.21
N ARG A 398 -9.33 -10.36 20.93
CA ARG A 398 -9.62 -11.38 21.94
C ARG A 398 -8.42 -11.63 22.85
N PRO A 399 -8.62 -12.07 24.11
CA PRO A 399 -7.54 -12.64 24.91
C PRO A 399 -6.87 -13.78 24.15
N ILE A 400 -5.53 -13.85 24.20
CA ILE A 400 -4.79 -14.91 23.53
C ILE A 400 -5.15 -16.28 24.13
N PRO A 401 -5.59 -17.26 23.32
CA PRO A 401 -5.88 -18.61 23.82
C PRO A 401 -4.58 -19.36 24.13
N PRO A 402 -4.64 -20.44 24.94
CA PRO A 402 -3.46 -21.28 25.22
C PRO A 402 -2.78 -21.86 23.96
N VAL A 403 -3.60 -22.13 22.93
CA VAL A 403 -3.21 -22.63 21.61
C VAL A 403 -3.98 -21.85 20.55
N ILE A 404 -3.29 -21.31 19.55
CA ILE A 404 -3.88 -20.62 18.40
C ILE A 404 -4.01 -21.62 17.26
N ASP A 405 -5.21 -21.73 16.69
CA ASP A 405 -5.46 -22.57 15.51
C ASP A 405 -4.64 -22.07 14.31
N ARG A 406 -3.83 -22.97 13.72
CA ARG A 406 -2.99 -22.70 12.54
C ARG A 406 -3.81 -22.30 11.31
N ASN A 407 -5.05 -22.76 11.22
CA ASN A 407 -5.96 -22.42 10.13
C ASN A 407 -6.29 -20.93 10.04
N LEU A 408 -6.07 -20.18 11.12
CA LEU A 408 -6.33 -18.74 11.18
C LEU A 408 -5.27 -17.89 10.45
N TYR A 409 -4.12 -18.47 10.05
CA TYR A 409 -3.01 -17.68 9.48
C TYR A 409 -2.00 -18.47 8.60
N CYS A 410 -2.15 -19.78 8.43
CA CYS A 410 -1.20 -20.63 7.68
C CYS A 410 -1.82 -21.39 6.50
N LYS A 411 -3.00 -21.00 6.02
CA LYS A 411 -3.72 -21.73 4.97
C LYS A 411 -3.47 -21.20 3.57
#